data_AF-A0A9W6PYA4-F1
#
_entry.id   AF-A0A9W6PYA4-F1
#
_cell.length_a   1.000
_cell.length_b   1.000
_cell.length_c   1.000
_cell.angle_alpha   90.00
_cell.angle_beta   90.00
_cell.angle_gamma   90.00
#
_symmetry.space_group_name_H-M   'P 1'
#
loop_
_entity.id
_entity.type
_entity.pdbx_description
1 polymer ?
#
loop_
_entity_poly.entity_id
_entity_poly.type
_entity_poly.pdbx_seq_one_letter_code
_entity_poly.pdbx_strand_id
1 'polypeptide(L)'
;MSPRRDRRRALWWAALAASAMPLLLGILISLFSVQGNAGLGFFGSGECPGWRLHMQVWPLQLLVGMPFLVVGPAFAVWARTRSPVPGWTGVALLLAAGLTGPLAAAHDLARRGEGCAEVWEPMLPRTLTGALFLLVPAGLVYAAVRRRRVPGRRSRAVGAFTMAVVLLLATGGDQGRRRIVAIDPEECRVTRGPTAQADEVARIEAIARMPVATRERAYLCMLRGYDAPFYGPSSSSRHQDVADGEFLWRGRRACERLRSQGRLTKGETEEWRRLGGLARRPWRVDDALTFLCPDAMLPRARAAAETRRRLEQQYRKERAEDEASCRRSARRDPRAVRQKTALVTTGEGGGYSISDEGGGAGPFGKAIDDGLIAADRIAAVVMTGVENDDICITVRAYRTTPPLDLERWDRVAEVGIDSSRGAVRVFMPMDAPPKLPILTAAGPGTYRVRVHVRNRDAAELPDGPLETHLVEVFPGTSTRLVVHKNTGRR
;
A
#
# COMPACT_ATOMS: atom_id res chain seq x y z
N MET A 1 -61.94 -25.78 -44.33
CA MET A 1 -60.69 -25.19 -43.75
C MET A 1 -59.65 -26.29 -43.60
N SER A 2 -58.36 -26.02 -43.87
CA SER A 2 -57.32 -27.07 -43.76
C SER A 2 -56.90 -27.24 -42.29
N PRO A 3 -56.89 -28.47 -41.72
CA PRO A 3 -56.57 -28.74 -40.31
C PRO A 3 -55.19 -28.21 -39.87
N ARG A 4 -54.27 -27.95 -40.82
CA ARG A 4 -52.98 -27.32 -40.55
C ARG A 4 -53.07 -25.83 -40.19
N ARG A 5 -54.05 -25.11 -40.73
CA ARG A 5 -54.27 -23.69 -40.41
C ARG A 5 -54.80 -23.53 -38.99
N ASP A 6 -55.67 -24.44 -38.57
CA ASP A 6 -56.29 -24.43 -37.26
C ASP A 6 -55.26 -24.75 -36.16
N ARG A 7 -54.37 -25.72 -36.41
CA ARG A 7 -53.26 -26.04 -35.49
C ARG A 7 -52.30 -24.86 -35.25
N ARG A 8 -51.95 -24.07 -36.28
CA ARG A 8 -51.06 -22.91 -36.11
C ARG A 8 -51.73 -21.78 -35.33
N ARG A 9 -53.02 -21.55 -35.57
CA ARG A 9 -53.81 -20.58 -34.80
C ARG A 9 -53.90 -21.02 -33.33
N ALA A 10 -54.14 -22.30 -33.08
CA ALA A 10 -54.16 -22.84 -31.72
C ALA A 10 -52.83 -22.62 -30.98
N LEU A 11 -51.68 -22.83 -31.64
CA LEU A 11 -50.36 -22.59 -31.04
C LEU A 11 -50.10 -21.11 -30.71
N TRP A 12 -50.55 -20.19 -31.57
CA TRP A 12 -50.44 -18.75 -31.28
C TRP A 12 -51.35 -18.32 -30.13
N TRP A 13 -52.57 -18.84 -30.06
CA TRP A 13 -53.46 -18.59 -28.92
C TRP A 13 -52.89 -19.16 -27.62
N ALA A 14 -52.31 -20.37 -27.66
CA ALA A 14 -51.61 -20.95 -26.52
C ALA A 14 -50.41 -20.09 -26.10
N ALA A 15 -49.63 -19.57 -27.05
CA ALA A 15 -48.51 -18.66 -26.75
C ALA A 15 -48.99 -17.36 -26.10
N LEU A 16 -50.08 -16.78 -26.61
CA LEU A 16 -50.67 -15.56 -26.06
C LEU A 16 -51.19 -15.78 -24.63
N ALA A 17 -51.92 -16.87 -24.39
CA ALA A 17 -52.43 -17.24 -23.08
C ALA A 17 -51.29 -17.50 -22.09
N ALA A 18 -50.27 -18.28 -22.48
CA ALA A 18 -49.08 -18.50 -21.67
C ALA A 18 -48.34 -17.20 -21.35
N SER A 19 -48.30 -16.25 -22.31
CA SER A 19 -47.65 -14.95 -22.12
C SER A 19 -48.43 -13.96 -21.25
N ALA A 20 -49.74 -14.18 -21.07
CA ALA A 20 -50.59 -13.37 -20.19
C ALA A 20 -50.65 -13.93 -18.76
N MET A 21 -50.24 -15.19 -18.57
CA MET A 21 -50.27 -15.88 -17.27
C MET A 21 -49.51 -15.14 -16.15
N PRO A 22 -48.30 -14.56 -16.37
CA PRO A 22 -47.59 -13.81 -15.33
C PRO A 22 -48.38 -12.58 -14.85
N LEU A 23 -49.07 -11.89 -15.76
CA LEU A 23 -49.92 -10.74 -15.42
C LEU A 23 -51.12 -11.18 -14.58
N LEU A 24 -51.80 -12.25 -14.99
CA LEU A 24 -52.94 -12.80 -14.24
C LEU A 24 -52.51 -13.29 -12.85
N LEU A 25 -51.36 -13.97 -12.76
CA LEU A 25 -50.80 -14.41 -11.49
C LEU A 25 -50.39 -13.21 -10.61
N GLY A 26 -49.81 -12.17 -11.19
CA GLY A 26 -49.46 -10.93 -10.47
C GLY A 26 -50.68 -10.18 -9.94
N ILE A 27 -51.78 -10.12 -10.71
CA ILE A 27 -53.06 -9.56 -10.27
C ILE A 27 -53.66 -10.40 -9.15
N LEU A 28 -53.68 -11.73 -9.30
CA LEU A 28 -54.18 -12.64 -8.27
C LEU A 28 -53.36 -12.51 -6.98
N ILE A 29 -52.03 -12.55 -7.06
CA ILE A 29 -51.16 -12.36 -5.89
C ILE A 29 -51.41 -11.00 -5.24
N SER A 30 -51.58 -9.93 -6.01
CA SER A 30 -51.89 -8.59 -5.48
C SER A 30 -53.26 -8.50 -4.79
N LEU A 31 -54.24 -9.31 -5.22
CA LEU A 31 -55.57 -9.37 -4.60
C LEU A 31 -55.56 -10.14 -3.27
N PHE A 32 -54.61 -11.08 -3.10
CA PHE A 32 -54.51 -11.92 -1.90
C PHE A 32 -53.34 -11.55 -0.98
N SER A 33 -52.43 -10.67 -1.40
CA SER A 33 -51.34 -10.18 -0.56
C SER A 33 -51.86 -9.04 0.33
N VAL A 34 -52.08 -9.36 1.60
CA VAL A 34 -52.30 -8.35 2.65
C VAL A 34 -51.07 -7.44 2.68
N GLN A 35 -51.29 -6.13 2.52
CA GLN A 35 -50.26 -5.08 2.43
C GLN A 35 -49.12 -5.26 3.45
N GLY A 36 -48.05 -5.91 3.01
CA GLY A 36 -46.73 -5.77 3.57
C GLY A 36 -45.85 -5.26 2.45
N ASN A 37 -45.48 -3.99 2.50
CA ASN A 37 -44.37 -3.45 1.71
C ASN A 37 -43.07 -4.13 2.17
N ALA A 38 -42.90 -5.42 1.84
CA ALA A 38 -41.60 -6.05 1.78
C ALA A 38 -40.93 -5.50 0.52
N GLY A 39 -40.53 -4.22 0.58
CA GLY A 39 -39.47 -3.71 -0.25
C GLY A 39 -38.26 -4.57 0.08
N LEU A 40 -38.07 -5.64 -0.69
CA LEU A 40 -36.92 -6.52 -0.63
C LEU A 40 -35.72 -5.70 -1.11
N GLY A 41 -35.24 -4.82 -0.24
CA GLY A 41 -34.01 -4.06 -0.39
C GLY A 41 -32.84 -5.01 -0.25
N PHE A 42 -32.62 -5.85 -1.27
CA PHE A 42 -31.43 -6.67 -1.37
C PHE A 42 -30.27 -5.81 -1.87
N PHE A 43 -29.68 -5.04 -0.95
CA PHE A 43 -28.37 -4.44 -1.14
C PHE A 43 -27.32 -5.36 -0.53
N GLY A 44 -27.17 -6.56 -1.09
CA GLY A 44 -25.98 -7.36 -0.83
C GLY A 44 -24.78 -6.67 -1.47
N SER A 45 -23.77 -6.32 -0.68
CA SER A 45 -22.54 -5.63 -1.12
C SER A 45 -21.60 -6.50 -1.96
N GLY A 46 -22.06 -7.66 -2.45
CA GLY A 46 -21.29 -8.54 -3.31
C GLY A 46 -21.33 -8.08 -4.77
N GLU A 47 -20.22 -7.53 -5.28
CA GLU A 47 -20.12 -7.11 -6.70
C GLU A 47 -19.88 -8.29 -7.65
N CYS A 48 -20.87 -9.17 -7.81
CA CYS A 48 -20.83 -10.24 -8.81
C CYS A 48 -21.04 -9.66 -10.24
N PRO A 49 -20.12 -9.84 -11.21
CA PRO A 49 -20.20 -9.19 -12.52
C PRO A 49 -21.43 -9.63 -13.32
N GLY A 50 -21.79 -10.91 -13.24
CA GLY A 50 -23.02 -11.44 -13.81
C GLY A 50 -24.25 -10.79 -13.17
N TRP A 51 -24.28 -10.63 -11.84
CA TRP A 51 -25.34 -9.90 -11.14
C TRP A 51 -25.43 -8.44 -11.63
N ARG A 52 -24.30 -7.74 -11.78
CA ARG A 52 -24.28 -6.37 -12.33
C ARG A 52 -24.82 -6.32 -13.76
N LEU A 53 -24.41 -7.26 -14.62
CA LEU A 53 -24.94 -7.37 -15.97
C LEU A 53 -26.46 -7.64 -15.96
N HIS A 54 -26.92 -8.56 -15.09
CA HIS A 54 -28.32 -8.88 -14.89
C HIS A 54 -29.15 -7.68 -14.44
N MET A 55 -28.57 -6.82 -13.60
CA MET A 55 -29.19 -5.57 -13.16
C MET A 55 -29.16 -4.48 -14.25
N GLN A 56 -28.10 -4.40 -15.05
CA GLN A 56 -28.03 -3.45 -16.17
C GLN A 56 -29.03 -3.80 -17.29
N VAL A 57 -29.27 -5.08 -17.52
CA VAL A 57 -30.30 -5.56 -18.47
C VAL A 57 -31.68 -5.71 -17.81
N TRP A 58 -31.85 -5.28 -16.56
CA TRP A 58 -33.14 -5.29 -15.87
C TRP A 58 -34.29 -4.60 -16.65
N PRO A 59 -34.05 -3.53 -17.44
CA PRO A 59 -35.11 -2.97 -18.29
C PRO A 59 -35.65 -3.98 -19.32
N LEU A 60 -34.82 -4.90 -19.81
CA LEU A 60 -35.28 -6.01 -20.68
C LEU A 60 -36.07 -7.07 -19.89
N GLN A 61 -35.92 -7.11 -18.56
CA GLN A 61 -36.75 -7.97 -17.70
C GLN A 61 -38.18 -7.45 -17.51
N LEU A 62 -38.50 -6.22 -17.91
CA LEU A 62 -39.90 -5.82 -18.06
C LEU A 62 -40.64 -6.77 -19.03
N LEU A 63 -39.92 -7.36 -19.99
CA LEU A 63 -40.46 -8.40 -20.87
C LEU A 63 -40.71 -9.73 -20.13
N VAL A 64 -39.97 -10.04 -19.06
CA VAL A 64 -40.20 -11.22 -18.18
C VAL A 64 -41.57 -11.10 -17.50
N GLY A 65 -41.93 -9.90 -17.05
CA GLY A 65 -43.24 -9.65 -16.45
C GLY A 65 -44.38 -9.55 -17.46
N MET A 66 -44.08 -9.16 -18.70
CA MET A 66 -45.09 -8.89 -19.75
C MET A 66 -44.72 -9.48 -21.11
N PRO A 67 -44.52 -10.81 -21.25
CA PRO A 67 -44.13 -11.41 -22.53
C PRO A 67 -45.16 -11.21 -23.64
N PHE A 68 -46.42 -10.93 -23.29
CA PHE A 68 -47.48 -10.61 -24.24
C PHE A 68 -47.19 -9.35 -25.07
N LEU A 69 -46.36 -8.42 -24.59
CA LEU A 69 -45.91 -7.25 -25.36
C LEU A 69 -45.06 -7.62 -26.58
N VAL A 70 -44.45 -8.81 -26.57
CA VAL A 70 -43.71 -9.35 -27.73
C VAL A 70 -44.61 -10.29 -28.53
N VAL A 71 -45.31 -11.21 -27.86
CA VAL A 71 -46.11 -12.25 -28.51
C VAL A 71 -47.33 -11.67 -29.23
N GLY A 72 -48.02 -10.70 -28.61
CA GLY A 72 -49.24 -10.08 -29.15
C GLY A 72 -49.02 -9.36 -30.48
N PRO A 73 -48.08 -8.39 -30.57
CA PRO A 73 -47.74 -7.73 -31.83
C PRO A 73 -47.21 -8.70 -32.88
N ALA A 74 -46.35 -9.66 -32.48
CA ALA A 74 -45.85 -10.68 -33.40
C ALA A 74 -46.98 -11.53 -33.99
N PHE A 75 -47.98 -11.89 -33.17
CA PHE A 75 -49.17 -12.61 -33.61
C PHE A 75 -50.03 -11.77 -34.55
N ALA A 76 -50.31 -10.51 -34.21
CA ALA A 76 -51.13 -9.62 -35.02
C ALA A 76 -50.53 -9.41 -36.43
N VAL A 77 -49.23 -9.13 -36.49
CA VAL A 77 -48.50 -8.98 -37.77
C VAL A 77 -48.47 -10.32 -38.53
N TRP A 78 -48.24 -11.45 -37.84
CA TRP A 78 -48.31 -12.77 -38.47
C TRP A 78 -49.71 -13.09 -39.01
N ALA A 79 -50.78 -12.79 -38.27
CA ALA A 79 -52.15 -13.09 -38.67
C ALA A 79 -52.53 -12.36 -39.96
N ARG A 80 -52.07 -11.11 -40.10
CA ARG A 80 -52.28 -10.26 -41.29
C ARG A 80 -51.37 -10.62 -42.47
N THR A 81 -50.07 -10.72 -42.24
CA THR A 81 -49.08 -10.89 -43.33
C THR A 81 -48.82 -12.35 -43.70
N ARG A 82 -49.11 -13.29 -42.79
CA ARG A 82 -48.71 -14.71 -42.85
C ARG A 82 -47.20 -14.92 -43.00
N SER A 83 -46.40 -13.89 -42.77
CA SER A 83 -44.94 -13.94 -42.75
C SER A 83 -44.45 -14.60 -41.46
N PRO A 84 -43.46 -15.51 -41.49
CA PRO A 84 -42.89 -16.09 -40.27
C PRO A 84 -41.92 -15.13 -39.56
N VAL A 85 -41.49 -14.04 -40.22
CA VAL A 85 -40.48 -13.11 -39.71
C VAL A 85 -40.83 -12.53 -38.34
N PRO A 86 -42.05 -11.99 -38.09
CA PRO A 86 -42.40 -11.43 -36.78
C PRO A 86 -42.30 -12.45 -35.64
N GLY A 87 -42.64 -13.71 -35.88
CA GLY A 87 -42.52 -14.75 -34.88
C GLY A 87 -41.07 -15.15 -34.59
N TRP A 88 -40.19 -15.19 -35.60
CA TRP A 88 -38.76 -15.41 -35.37
C TRP A 88 -38.11 -14.28 -34.59
N THR A 89 -38.47 -13.02 -34.90
CA THR A 89 -38.02 -11.86 -34.12
C THR A 89 -38.50 -11.96 -32.67
N GLY A 90 -39.78 -12.31 -32.45
CA GLY A 90 -40.32 -12.52 -31.11
C GLY A 90 -39.59 -13.62 -30.34
N VAL A 91 -39.30 -14.76 -30.98
CA VAL A 91 -38.52 -15.85 -30.37
C VAL A 91 -37.12 -15.39 -29.97
N ALA A 92 -36.42 -14.66 -30.85
CA ALA A 92 -35.07 -14.16 -30.55
C ALA A 92 -35.06 -13.22 -29.33
N LEU A 93 -36.03 -12.30 -29.25
CA LEU A 93 -36.16 -11.37 -28.12
C LEU A 93 -36.47 -12.11 -26.81
N LEU A 94 -37.41 -13.06 -26.82
CA LEU A 94 -37.78 -13.84 -25.64
C LEU A 94 -36.63 -14.73 -25.16
N LEU A 95 -35.86 -15.34 -26.07
CA LEU A 95 -34.68 -16.15 -25.73
C LEU A 95 -33.56 -15.28 -25.13
N ALA A 96 -33.27 -14.12 -25.73
CA ALA A 96 -32.26 -13.21 -25.21
C ALA A 96 -32.60 -12.75 -23.78
N ALA A 97 -33.85 -12.31 -23.55
CA ALA A 97 -34.31 -11.89 -22.24
C ALA A 97 -34.34 -13.06 -21.23
N GLY A 98 -34.83 -14.24 -21.63
CA GLY A 98 -35.00 -15.40 -20.76
C GLY A 98 -33.68 -16.06 -20.33
N LEU A 99 -32.65 -16.03 -21.19
CA LEU A 99 -31.38 -16.69 -20.89
C LEU A 99 -30.38 -15.79 -20.17
N THR A 100 -30.56 -14.47 -20.18
CA THR A 100 -29.55 -13.55 -19.61
C THR A 100 -29.35 -13.77 -18.10
N GLY A 101 -30.42 -13.98 -17.33
CA GLY A 101 -30.31 -14.26 -15.89
C GLY A 101 -29.60 -15.57 -15.56
N PRO A 102 -30.07 -16.73 -16.07
CA PRO A 102 -29.42 -18.02 -15.82
C PRO A 102 -27.96 -18.07 -16.29
N LEU A 103 -27.63 -17.44 -17.43
CA LEU A 103 -26.26 -17.38 -17.92
C LEU A 103 -25.37 -16.49 -17.05
N ALA A 104 -25.88 -15.36 -16.56
CA ALA A 104 -25.18 -14.51 -15.62
C ALA A 104 -24.92 -15.22 -14.29
N ALA A 105 -25.92 -15.92 -13.74
CA ALA A 105 -25.78 -16.73 -12.53
C ALA A 105 -24.76 -17.85 -12.73
N ALA A 106 -24.86 -18.59 -13.84
CA ALA A 106 -23.91 -19.65 -14.17
C ALA A 106 -22.48 -19.11 -14.33
N HIS A 107 -22.30 -17.94 -14.94
CA HIS A 107 -21.01 -17.28 -15.09
C HIS A 107 -20.40 -16.94 -13.73
N ASP A 108 -21.18 -16.34 -12.83
CA ASP A 108 -20.71 -15.93 -11.50
C ASP A 108 -20.40 -17.14 -10.63
N LEU A 109 -21.28 -18.13 -10.59
CA LEU A 109 -21.08 -19.37 -9.85
C LEU A 109 -19.85 -20.14 -10.36
N ALA A 110 -19.64 -20.18 -11.69
CA ALA A 110 -18.49 -20.85 -12.28
C ALA A 110 -17.16 -20.14 -12.03
N ARG A 111 -17.15 -18.79 -11.98
CA ARG A 111 -15.90 -18.01 -11.83
C ARG A 111 -15.55 -17.65 -10.39
N ARG A 112 -16.54 -17.42 -9.53
CA ARG A 112 -16.31 -16.87 -8.18
C ARG A 112 -16.76 -17.78 -7.04
N GLY A 113 -17.39 -18.91 -7.34
CA GLY A 113 -17.75 -19.92 -6.36
C GLY A 113 -18.70 -19.40 -5.28
N GLU A 114 -18.47 -19.79 -4.03
CA GLU A 114 -19.35 -19.55 -2.88
C GLU A 114 -19.63 -18.07 -2.63
N GLY A 115 -18.67 -17.18 -2.87
CA GLY A 115 -18.86 -15.73 -2.62
C GLY A 115 -19.93 -15.07 -3.50
N CYS A 116 -20.26 -15.64 -4.66
CA CYS A 116 -21.41 -15.20 -5.46
C CYS A 116 -22.65 -16.08 -5.29
N ALA A 117 -22.51 -17.26 -4.68
CA ALA A 117 -23.65 -18.13 -4.41
C ALA A 117 -24.62 -17.45 -3.43
N GLU A 118 -24.13 -16.80 -2.38
CA GLU A 118 -24.97 -16.08 -1.41
C GLU A 118 -25.80 -14.95 -2.04
N VAL A 119 -25.25 -14.26 -3.05
CA VAL A 119 -25.97 -13.21 -3.78
C VAL A 119 -27.06 -13.81 -4.67
N TRP A 120 -26.76 -14.92 -5.33
CA TRP A 120 -27.66 -15.56 -6.30
C TRP A 120 -28.70 -16.49 -5.66
N GLU A 121 -28.40 -17.14 -4.53
CA GLU A 121 -29.25 -18.13 -3.87
C GLU A 121 -30.70 -17.65 -3.63
N PRO A 122 -30.95 -16.46 -3.01
CA PRO A 122 -32.32 -15.98 -2.81
C PRO A 122 -33.02 -15.63 -4.13
N MET A 123 -32.26 -15.38 -5.20
CA MET A 123 -32.77 -14.93 -6.49
C MET A 123 -32.90 -16.06 -7.51
N LEU A 124 -32.15 -17.15 -7.35
CA LEU A 124 -32.06 -18.25 -8.30
C LEU A 124 -33.43 -18.83 -8.64
N PRO A 125 -34.32 -19.12 -7.66
CA PRO A 125 -35.66 -19.61 -7.95
C PRO A 125 -36.45 -18.62 -8.80
N ARG A 126 -36.36 -17.31 -8.50
CA ARG A 126 -37.05 -16.25 -9.24
C ARG A 126 -36.49 -16.10 -10.65
N THR A 127 -35.17 -16.11 -10.81
CA THR A 127 -34.49 -16.00 -12.10
C THR A 127 -34.82 -17.19 -13.00
N LEU A 128 -34.80 -18.41 -12.47
CA LEU A 128 -35.15 -19.63 -13.23
C LEU A 128 -36.64 -19.66 -13.59
N THR A 129 -37.51 -19.29 -12.65
CA THR A 129 -38.95 -19.22 -12.90
C THR A 129 -39.29 -18.16 -13.95
N GLY A 130 -38.68 -16.97 -13.86
CA GLY A 130 -38.81 -15.91 -14.87
C GLY A 130 -38.31 -16.34 -16.25
N ALA A 131 -37.18 -17.06 -16.31
CA ALA A 131 -36.67 -17.63 -17.55
C ALA A 131 -37.68 -18.62 -18.17
N LEU A 132 -38.25 -19.52 -17.37
CA LEU A 132 -39.27 -20.47 -17.85
C LEU A 132 -40.50 -19.77 -18.43
N PHE A 133 -40.98 -18.69 -17.78
CA PHE A 133 -42.11 -17.90 -18.30
C PHE A 133 -41.84 -17.26 -19.67
N LEU A 134 -40.59 -16.99 -20.01
CA LEU A 134 -40.20 -16.48 -21.33
C LEU A 134 -39.96 -17.60 -22.36
N LEU A 135 -39.38 -18.72 -21.93
CA LEU A 135 -39.01 -19.81 -22.83
C LEU A 135 -40.23 -20.61 -23.33
N VAL A 136 -41.28 -20.76 -22.51
CA VAL A 136 -42.52 -21.45 -22.91
C VAL A 136 -43.22 -20.77 -24.10
N PRO A 137 -43.57 -19.46 -24.06
CA PRO A 137 -44.17 -18.78 -25.20
C PRO A 137 -43.21 -18.72 -26.40
N ALA A 138 -41.90 -18.58 -26.19
CA ALA A 138 -40.91 -18.66 -27.27
C ALA A 138 -40.98 -20.01 -28.00
N GLY A 139 -41.05 -21.13 -27.27
CA GLY A 139 -41.21 -22.46 -27.83
C GLY A 139 -42.51 -22.63 -28.63
N LEU A 140 -43.62 -22.08 -28.13
CA LEU A 140 -44.92 -22.12 -28.81
C LEU A 140 -44.95 -21.27 -30.08
N VAL A 141 -44.40 -20.05 -30.04
CA VAL A 141 -44.27 -19.18 -31.23
C VAL A 141 -43.36 -19.84 -32.26
N TYR A 142 -42.22 -20.39 -31.84
CA TYR A 142 -41.31 -21.14 -32.69
C TYR A 142 -42.03 -22.30 -33.39
N ALA A 143 -42.78 -23.12 -32.64
CA ALA A 143 -43.56 -24.22 -33.20
C ALA A 143 -44.64 -23.75 -34.19
N ALA A 144 -45.25 -22.58 -33.94
CA ALA A 144 -46.26 -21.99 -34.81
C ALA A 144 -45.68 -21.47 -36.14
N VAL A 145 -44.48 -20.87 -36.12
CA VAL A 145 -43.84 -20.27 -37.31
C VAL A 145 -42.92 -21.22 -38.06
N ARG A 146 -42.45 -22.30 -37.42
CA ARG A 146 -41.62 -23.32 -38.08
C ARG A 146 -42.39 -23.95 -39.24
N ARG A 147 -42.02 -23.58 -40.46
CA ARG A 147 -42.53 -24.24 -41.67
C ARG A 147 -41.92 -25.64 -41.71
N ARG A 148 -42.73 -26.71 -41.78
CA ARG A 148 -42.32 -28.10 -42.10
C ARG A 148 -41.74 -28.24 -43.53
N ARG A 149 -41.10 -27.20 -44.08
CA ARG A 149 -40.34 -27.36 -45.34
C ARG A 149 -39.01 -28.00 -44.96
N VAL A 150 -38.69 -29.10 -45.64
CA VAL A 150 -37.39 -29.80 -45.63
C VAL A 150 -36.26 -28.76 -45.53
N PRO A 151 -35.29 -28.93 -44.62
CA PRO A 151 -34.36 -27.88 -44.23
C PRO A 151 -33.48 -27.44 -45.40
N GLY A 152 -33.89 -26.38 -46.08
CA GLY A 152 -33.05 -25.65 -47.02
C GLY A 152 -31.92 -24.92 -46.28
N ARG A 153 -30.76 -24.80 -46.96
CA ARG A 153 -29.45 -24.28 -46.50
C ARG A 153 -29.50 -23.08 -45.54
N ARG A 154 -30.47 -22.16 -45.72
CA ARG A 154 -30.63 -20.95 -44.88
C ARG A 154 -31.11 -21.22 -43.44
N SER A 155 -31.85 -22.30 -43.20
CA SER A 155 -32.29 -22.67 -41.85
C SER A 155 -31.17 -23.25 -40.97
N ARG A 156 -30.15 -23.86 -41.61
CA ARG A 156 -28.94 -24.34 -40.92
C ARG A 156 -28.04 -23.18 -40.50
N ALA A 157 -27.99 -22.10 -41.27
CA ALA A 157 -27.20 -20.92 -40.94
C ALA A 157 -27.70 -20.20 -39.68
N VAL A 158 -29.02 -20.08 -39.49
CA VAL A 158 -29.59 -19.46 -38.28
C VAL A 158 -29.34 -20.34 -37.05
N GLY A 159 -29.57 -21.65 -37.15
CA GLY A 159 -29.25 -22.58 -36.05
C GLY A 159 -27.75 -22.60 -35.72
N ALA A 160 -26.88 -22.57 -36.73
CA ALA A 160 -25.43 -22.49 -36.54
C ALA A 160 -25.01 -21.17 -35.89
N PHE A 161 -25.65 -20.04 -36.25
CA PHE A 161 -25.35 -18.75 -35.64
C PHE A 161 -25.76 -18.71 -34.16
N THR A 162 -26.96 -19.20 -33.82
CA THR A 162 -27.39 -19.27 -32.41
C THR A 162 -26.50 -20.21 -31.60
N MET A 163 -26.13 -21.37 -32.16
CA MET A 163 -25.23 -22.32 -31.50
C MET A 163 -23.80 -21.80 -31.39
N ALA A 164 -23.31 -21.03 -32.38
CA ALA A 164 -22.01 -20.37 -32.35
C ALA A 164 -21.96 -19.26 -31.31
N VAL A 165 -23.02 -18.47 -31.14
CA VAL A 165 -23.11 -17.47 -30.07
C VAL A 165 -23.13 -18.13 -28.69
N VAL A 166 -23.88 -19.23 -28.52
CA VAL A 166 -23.87 -20.01 -27.27
C VAL A 166 -22.51 -20.65 -27.00
N LEU A 167 -21.85 -21.21 -28.02
CA LEU A 167 -20.51 -21.80 -27.90
C LEU A 167 -19.43 -20.74 -27.65
N LEU A 168 -19.49 -19.56 -28.26
CA LEU A 168 -18.56 -18.45 -27.99
C LEU A 168 -18.70 -17.93 -26.55
N LEU A 169 -19.92 -17.91 -26.02
CA LEU A 169 -20.17 -17.57 -24.62
C LEU A 169 -19.71 -18.68 -23.67
N ALA A 170 -19.81 -19.96 -24.08
CA ALA A 170 -19.33 -21.10 -23.31
C ALA A 170 -17.79 -21.24 -23.32
N THR A 171 -17.12 -21.04 -24.46
CA THR A 171 -15.66 -21.13 -24.58
C THR A 171 -14.94 -19.90 -24.05
N GLY A 172 -15.59 -18.73 -24.01
CA GLY A 172 -15.11 -17.58 -23.23
C GLY A 172 -15.12 -17.82 -21.70
N GLY A 173 -15.82 -18.85 -21.24
CA GLY A 173 -15.83 -19.31 -19.85
C GLY A 173 -14.64 -20.20 -19.47
N ASP A 174 -13.94 -20.77 -20.44
CA ASP A 174 -12.83 -21.71 -20.23
C ASP A 174 -11.44 -21.04 -20.36
N GLN A 175 -11.37 -19.73 -20.11
CA GLN A 175 -10.09 -19.09 -19.84
C GLN A 175 -9.65 -19.42 -18.42
N GLY A 176 -9.02 -20.59 -18.27
CA GLY A 176 -8.14 -20.98 -17.19
C GLY A 176 -8.69 -20.73 -15.79
N ARG A 177 -9.28 -21.77 -15.18
CA ARG A 177 -9.49 -21.88 -13.73
C ARG A 177 -8.21 -21.55 -12.96
N ARG A 178 -7.98 -20.27 -12.66
CA ARG A 178 -7.04 -19.84 -11.63
C ARG A 178 -7.85 -19.80 -10.35
N ARG A 179 -7.64 -20.83 -9.53
CA ARG A 179 -8.19 -20.95 -8.18
C ARG A 179 -7.97 -19.61 -7.47
N ILE A 180 -9.05 -18.90 -7.18
CA ILE A 180 -9.00 -17.68 -6.39
C ILE A 180 -8.58 -18.15 -4.99
N VAL A 181 -7.34 -17.84 -4.61
CA VAL A 181 -6.87 -18.06 -3.25
C VAL A 181 -7.50 -16.94 -2.44
N ALA A 182 -8.68 -17.17 -1.86
CA ALA A 182 -9.20 -16.27 -0.84
C ALA A 182 -8.29 -16.38 0.37
N ILE A 183 -7.52 -15.33 0.64
CA ILE A 183 -6.59 -15.33 1.76
C ILE A 183 -7.33 -15.03 3.05
N ASP A 184 -7.30 -15.99 3.97
CA ASP A 184 -7.68 -15.78 5.36
C ASP A 184 -6.59 -14.95 6.07
N PRO A 185 -6.93 -13.84 6.75
CA PRO A 185 -6.01 -13.07 7.58
C PRO A 185 -5.18 -13.92 8.56
N GLU A 186 -5.71 -15.03 9.08
CA GLU A 186 -4.95 -15.91 9.99
C GLU A 186 -3.85 -16.68 9.25
N GLU A 187 -4.07 -17.11 8.00
CA GLU A 187 -3.02 -17.73 7.17
C GLU A 187 -1.85 -16.76 6.92
N CYS A 188 -2.13 -15.45 6.88
CA CYS A 188 -1.09 -14.43 6.74
C CYS A 188 -0.22 -14.27 7.98
N ARG A 189 -0.73 -14.53 9.18
CA ARG A 189 0.07 -14.42 10.42
C ARG A 189 1.17 -15.47 10.48
N VAL A 190 0.91 -16.65 9.92
CA VAL A 190 1.87 -17.78 9.86
C VAL A 190 2.87 -17.60 8.72
N THR A 191 2.48 -16.89 7.66
CA THR A 191 3.33 -16.64 6.49
C THR A 191 4.26 -15.43 6.73
N ARG A 192 4.99 -15.42 7.85
CA ARG A 192 6.05 -14.43 8.07
C ARG A 192 7.28 -14.84 7.26
N GLY A 193 7.68 -13.97 6.34
CA GLY A 193 8.96 -14.12 5.65
C GLY A 193 10.15 -14.11 6.62
N PRO A 194 11.35 -14.48 6.15
CA PRO A 194 12.58 -14.34 6.93
C PRO A 194 12.68 -12.94 7.55
N THR A 195 13.06 -12.89 8.82
CA THR A 195 13.05 -11.68 9.66
C THR A 195 13.80 -10.52 9.02
N ALA A 196 13.32 -9.29 9.27
CA ALA A 196 13.89 -8.04 8.74
C ALA A 196 15.36 -7.77 9.12
N GLN A 197 15.98 -8.59 9.97
CA GLN A 197 17.37 -8.45 10.39
C GLN A 197 18.39 -9.18 9.49
N ALA A 198 17.93 -10.03 8.56
CA ALA A 198 18.84 -10.67 7.61
C ALA A 198 19.32 -9.67 6.53
N ASP A 199 20.57 -9.81 6.08
CA ASP A 199 21.07 -9.12 4.89
C ASP A 199 20.09 -9.33 3.72
N GLU A 200 19.84 -8.26 2.96
CA GLU A 200 18.82 -8.22 1.93
C GLU A 200 19.01 -9.33 0.87
N VAL A 201 20.25 -9.66 0.51
CA VAL A 201 20.57 -10.74 -0.44
C VAL A 201 20.20 -12.09 0.17
N ALA A 202 20.60 -12.34 1.41
CA ALA A 202 20.27 -13.58 2.12
C ALA A 202 18.75 -13.75 2.30
N ARG A 203 18.03 -12.64 2.56
CA ARG A 203 16.57 -12.61 2.64
C ARG A 203 15.92 -13.04 1.31
N ILE A 204 16.36 -12.48 0.19
CA ILE A 204 15.84 -12.82 -1.15
C ILE A 204 16.16 -14.28 -1.50
N GLU A 205 17.36 -14.76 -1.19
CA GLU A 205 17.74 -16.17 -1.42
C GLU A 205 16.90 -17.14 -0.58
N ALA A 206 16.57 -16.79 0.67
CA ALA A 206 15.66 -17.56 1.50
C ALA A 206 14.23 -17.57 0.92
N ILE A 207 13.74 -16.43 0.42
CA ILE A 207 12.45 -16.35 -0.27
C ILE A 207 12.46 -17.18 -1.57
N ALA A 208 13.57 -17.18 -2.32
CA ALA A 208 13.71 -17.96 -3.54
C ALA A 208 13.52 -19.48 -3.32
N ARG A 209 13.92 -19.98 -2.14
CA ARG A 209 13.78 -21.39 -1.73
C ARG A 209 12.37 -21.78 -1.28
N MET A 210 11.48 -20.81 -1.05
CA MET A 210 10.10 -21.11 -0.65
C MET A 210 9.29 -21.72 -1.80
N PRO A 211 8.32 -22.61 -1.52
CA PRO A 211 7.37 -23.07 -2.52
C PRO A 211 6.63 -21.90 -3.18
N VAL A 212 6.36 -22.01 -4.49
CA VAL A 212 5.72 -20.93 -5.26
C VAL A 212 4.40 -20.48 -4.62
N ALA A 213 3.56 -21.43 -4.19
CA ALA A 213 2.28 -21.12 -3.54
C ALA A 213 2.46 -20.32 -2.23
N THR A 214 3.49 -20.63 -1.43
CA THR A 214 3.81 -19.90 -0.21
C THR A 214 4.24 -18.47 -0.53
N ARG A 215 5.04 -18.27 -1.58
CA ARG A 215 5.46 -16.93 -2.02
C ARG A 215 4.29 -16.10 -2.54
N GLU A 216 3.40 -16.70 -3.33
CA GLU A 216 2.20 -16.01 -3.83
C GLU A 216 1.27 -15.59 -2.70
N ARG A 217 1.09 -16.45 -1.69
CA ARG A 217 0.36 -16.09 -0.47
C ARG A 217 1.04 -14.94 0.27
N ALA A 218 2.34 -15.02 0.52
CA ALA A 218 3.10 -13.97 1.20
C ALA A 218 3.01 -12.61 0.48
N TYR A 219 3.11 -12.63 -0.85
CA TYR A 219 2.92 -11.46 -1.71
C TYR A 219 1.55 -10.80 -1.48
N LEU A 220 0.48 -11.59 -1.53
CA LEU A 220 -0.88 -11.10 -1.34
C LEU A 220 -1.11 -10.61 0.10
N CYS A 221 -0.61 -11.33 1.11
CA CYS A 221 -0.66 -10.90 2.51
C CYS A 221 -0.02 -9.52 2.71
N MET A 222 1.13 -9.28 2.08
CA MET A 222 1.82 -7.99 2.13
C MET A 222 1.02 -6.87 1.44
N LEU A 223 0.41 -7.15 0.28
CA LEU A 223 -0.43 -6.17 -0.43
C LEU A 223 -1.71 -5.83 0.31
N ARG A 224 -2.30 -6.81 0.99
CA ARG A 224 -3.47 -6.63 1.85
C ARG A 224 -3.14 -5.99 3.20
N GLY A 225 -1.85 -5.90 3.55
CA GLY A 225 -1.37 -5.28 4.79
C GLY A 225 -1.51 -6.16 6.03
N TYR A 226 -1.65 -7.47 5.88
CA TYR A 226 -1.75 -8.43 6.99
C TYR A 226 -0.39 -8.79 7.62
N ASP A 227 0.71 -8.29 7.06
CA ASP A 227 2.08 -8.57 7.49
C ASP A 227 2.59 -7.60 8.59
N ALA A 228 1.85 -6.54 8.94
CA ALA A 228 2.27 -5.52 9.89
C ALA A 228 1.88 -5.89 11.34
N PRO A 229 2.84 -6.13 12.26
CA PRO A 229 2.54 -6.60 13.62
C PRO A 229 1.93 -5.52 14.54
N PHE A 230 2.04 -4.23 14.20
CA PHE A 230 1.65 -3.11 15.07
C PHE A 230 0.45 -2.29 14.57
N TYR A 231 0.00 -2.56 13.34
CA TYR A 231 -1.19 -1.94 12.80
C TYR A 231 -2.13 -3.09 12.49
N GLY A 232 -3.23 -3.22 13.24
CA GLY A 232 -4.34 -4.10 12.84
C GLY A 232 -4.74 -3.81 11.39
N PRO A 233 -5.43 -4.73 10.69
CA PRO A 233 -5.77 -4.58 9.28
C PRO A 233 -6.28 -3.16 9.06
N SER A 234 -5.49 -2.34 8.37
CA SER A 234 -5.81 -0.92 8.27
C SER A 234 -7.21 -0.83 7.69
N SER A 235 -8.16 -0.31 8.46
CA SER A 235 -9.57 -0.16 8.08
C SER A 235 -9.76 0.70 6.83
N SER A 236 -8.68 1.26 6.28
CA SER A 236 -8.60 1.97 5.01
C SER A 236 -8.23 1.09 3.82
N SER A 237 -8.52 -0.21 3.84
CA SER A 237 -8.31 -1.09 2.68
C SER A 237 -9.27 -0.70 1.55
N ARG A 238 -8.94 0.40 0.87
CA ARG A 238 -9.60 1.01 -0.30
C ARG A 238 -9.64 0.06 -1.52
N HIS A 239 -9.25 -1.19 -1.33
CA HIS A 239 -9.02 -2.22 -2.34
C HIS A 239 -9.48 -3.61 -1.87
N GLN A 240 -10.38 -3.72 -0.87
CA GLN A 240 -11.03 -5.01 -0.58
C GLN A 240 -11.69 -5.59 -1.85
N ASP A 241 -12.16 -4.71 -2.72
CA ASP A 241 -12.87 -5.06 -3.96
C ASP A 241 -11.97 -5.63 -5.08
N VAL A 242 -10.65 -5.51 -4.97
CA VAL A 242 -9.71 -6.08 -5.96
C VAL A 242 -9.53 -7.56 -5.66
N ALA A 243 -9.80 -8.43 -6.64
CA ALA A 243 -9.61 -9.87 -6.47
C ALA A 243 -8.12 -10.26 -6.37
N ASP A 244 -7.80 -11.28 -5.57
CA ASP A 244 -6.40 -11.73 -5.39
C ASP A 244 -5.74 -12.18 -6.71
N GLY A 245 -6.53 -12.77 -7.62
CA GLY A 245 -6.07 -13.12 -8.96
C GLY A 245 -5.60 -11.92 -9.78
N GLU A 246 -6.21 -10.75 -9.59
CA GLU A 246 -5.83 -9.51 -10.25
C GLU A 246 -4.47 -9.01 -9.72
N PHE A 247 -4.27 -9.05 -8.40
CA PHE A 247 -2.96 -8.72 -7.80
C PHE A 247 -1.85 -9.64 -8.32
N LEU A 248 -2.08 -10.95 -8.34
CA LEU A 248 -1.10 -11.91 -8.87
C LEU A 248 -0.81 -11.67 -10.34
N TRP A 249 -1.82 -11.39 -11.16
CA TRP A 249 -1.63 -11.10 -12.59
C TRP A 249 -0.79 -9.84 -12.79
N ARG A 250 -1.12 -8.74 -12.11
CA ARG A 250 -0.35 -7.48 -12.18
C ARG A 250 1.08 -7.69 -11.70
N GLY A 251 1.26 -8.38 -10.57
CA GLY A 251 2.57 -8.67 -9.99
C GLY A 251 3.47 -9.48 -10.93
N ARG A 252 2.92 -10.53 -11.56
CA ARG A 252 3.66 -11.33 -12.55
C ARG A 252 4.05 -10.50 -13.78
N ARG A 253 3.16 -9.64 -14.28
CA ARG A 253 3.47 -8.72 -15.38
C ARG A 253 4.57 -7.70 -15.01
N ALA A 254 4.58 -7.23 -13.76
CA ALA A 254 5.65 -6.38 -13.24
C ALA A 254 6.99 -7.15 -13.16
N CYS A 255 6.95 -8.41 -12.73
CA CYS A 255 8.13 -9.29 -12.73
C CYS A 255 8.69 -9.54 -14.14
N GLU A 256 7.86 -9.77 -15.14
CA GLU A 256 8.29 -9.89 -16.54
C GLU A 256 8.98 -8.61 -17.03
N ARG A 257 8.46 -7.44 -16.64
CA ARG A 257 9.08 -6.13 -16.92
C ARG A 257 10.46 -6.03 -16.27
N LEU A 258 10.56 -6.39 -15.00
CA LEU A 258 11.82 -6.34 -14.26
C LEU A 258 12.87 -7.26 -14.88
N ARG A 259 12.48 -8.47 -15.31
CA ARG A 259 13.39 -9.38 -16.01
C ARG A 259 13.86 -8.85 -17.35
N SER A 260 12.96 -8.25 -18.13
CA SER A 260 13.25 -7.82 -19.51
C SER A 260 13.92 -6.44 -19.59
N GLN A 261 13.53 -5.50 -18.74
CA GLN A 261 13.93 -4.10 -18.81
C GLN A 261 14.75 -3.64 -17.58
N GLY A 262 14.88 -4.48 -16.55
CA GLY A 262 15.60 -4.16 -15.32
C GLY A 262 14.91 -3.12 -14.43
N ARG A 263 13.77 -2.54 -14.84
CA ARG A 263 13.05 -1.49 -14.10
C ARG A 263 11.55 -1.49 -14.39
N LEU A 264 10.76 -0.97 -13.46
CA LEU A 264 9.35 -0.63 -13.68
C LEU A 264 9.23 0.75 -14.33
N THR A 265 8.12 1.01 -15.04
CA THR A 265 7.83 2.35 -15.54
C THR A 265 7.28 3.25 -14.43
N LYS A 266 7.45 4.58 -14.54
CA LYS A 266 6.93 5.54 -13.55
C LYS A 266 5.42 5.38 -13.34
N GLY A 267 4.67 5.19 -14.44
CA GLY A 267 3.22 5.00 -14.41
C GLY A 267 2.80 3.75 -13.63
N GLU A 268 3.57 2.67 -13.73
CA GLU A 268 3.31 1.44 -12.97
C GLU A 268 3.66 1.59 -11.50
N THR A 269 4.81 2.20 -11.17
CA THR A 269 5.15 2.47 -9.78
C THR A 269 4.06 3.33 -9.10
N GLU A 270 3.50 4.28 -9.84
CA GLU A 270 2.40 5.12 -9.37
C GLU A 270 1.05 4.38 -9.32
N GLU A 271 0.77 3.47 -10.26
CA GLU A 271 -0.37 2.57 -10.20
C GLU A 271 -0.28 1.63 -8.97
N TRP A 272 0.89 1.04 -8.71
CA TRP A 272 1.13 0.22 -7.51
C TRP A 272 0.99 1.01 -6.22
N ARG A 273 1.48 2.26 -6.18
CA ARG A 273 1.25 3.18 -5.06
C ARG A 273 -0.23 3.48 -4.84
N ARG A 274 -1.04 3.46 -5.90
CA ARG A 274 -2.50 3.67 -5.84
C ARG A 274 -3.27 2.41 -5.46
N LEU A 275 -2.77 1.21 -5.78
CA LEU A 275 -3.44 -0.08 -5.53
C LEU A 275 -3.10 -0.70 -4.18
N GLY A 276 -1.90 -0.45 -3.68
CA GLY A 276 -1.57 -0.79 -2.32
C GLY A 276 -2.07 0.31 -1.40
N GLY A 277 -2.70 -0.04 -0.28
CA GLY A 277 -2.76 0.86 0.89
C GLY A 277 -1.37 1.36 1.37
N LEU A 278 -0.31 0.92 0.69
CA LEU A 278 1.07 1.36 0.62
C LEU A 278 1.29 2.86 0.39
N ALA A 279 0.26 3.68 0.16
CA ALA A 279 0.38 5.14 0.17
C ALA A 279 1.05 5.70 1.44
N ARG A 280 1.05 4.94 2.55
CA ARG A 280 1.78 5.31 3.78
C ARG A 280 3.23 4.78 3.87
N ARG A 281 3.65 3.85 2.99
CA ARG A 281 5.02 3.27 2.99
C ARG A 281 5.50 2.98 1.56
N PRO A 282 6.14 3.95 0.88
CA PRO A 282 6.61 3.83 -0.51
C PRO A 282 7.57 2.64 -0.76
N TRP A 283 8.24 2.15 0.28
CA TRP A 283 9.31 1.13 0.22
C TRP A 283 8.83 -0.31 -0.01
N ARG A 284 7.52 -0.57 -0.15
CA ARG A 284 6.96 -1.94 -0.11
C ARG A 284 6.69 -2.65 -1.44
N VAL A 285 6.79 -1.97 -2.59
CA VAL A 285 6.51 -2.63 -3.88
C VAL A 285 7.62 -3.62 -4.25
N ASP A 286 8.88 -3.21 -4.12
CA ASP A 286 10.04 -4.07 -4.38
C ASP A 286 10.10 -5.24 -3.38
N ASP A 287 9.74 -5.00 -2.12
CA ASP A 287 9.59 -6.04 -1.10
C ASP A 287 8.50 -7.07 -1.47
N ALA A 288 7.35 -6.61 -1.96
CA ALA A 288 6.28 -7.52 -2.39
C ALA A 288 6.72 -8.34 -3.61
N LEU A 289 7.30 -7.68 -4.63
CA LEU A 289 7.75 -8.35 -5.85
C LEU A 289 8.89 -9.36 -5.58
N THR A 290 9.65 -9.20 -4.51
CA THR A 290 10.63 -10.19 -4.06
C THR A 290 10.02 -11.58 -3.85
N PHE A 291 8.77 -11.67 -3.41
CA PHE A 291 8.09 -12.97 -3.30
C PHE A 291 7.74 -13.57 -4.66
N LEU A 292 7.25 -12.76 -5.61
CA LEU A 292 6.83 -13.27 -6.91
C LEU A 292 8.00 -13.58 -7.86
N CYS A 293 9.05 -12.77 -7.84
CA CYS A 293 10.21 -12.90 -8.72
C CYS A 293 11.54 -12.62 -8.01
N PRO A 294 11.92 -13.46 -7.03
CA PRO A 294 13.19 -13.30 -6.33
C PRO A 294 14.40 -13.39 -7.27
N ASP A 295 14.28 -14.14 -8.38
CA ASP A 295 15.28 -14.24 -9.44
C ASP A 295 15.54 -12.89 -10.16
N ALA A 296 14.50 -12.08 -10.34
CA ALA A 296 14.63 -10.74 -10.93
C ALA A 296 15.18 -9.72 -9.92
N MET A 297 14.89 -9.91 -8.63
CA MET A 297 15.32 -9.00 -7.56
C MET A 297 16.74 -9.25 -7.08
N LEU A 298 17.22 -10.49 -7.11
CA LEU A 298 18.52 -10.86 -6.55
C LEU A 298 19.72 -10.12 -7.18
N PRO A 299 19.82 -9.95 -8.53
CA PRO A 299 20.91 -9.16 -9.12
C PRO A 299 20.89 -7.70 -8.66
N ARG A 300 19.70 -7.10 -8.50
CA ARG A 300 19.53 -5.72 -8.04
C ARG A 300 19.98 -5.56 -6.59
N ALA A 301 19.58 -6.50 -5.72
CA ALA A 301 19.98 -6.49 -4.33
C ALA A 301 21.50 -6.68 -4.17
N ARG A 302 22.13 -7.53 -4.98
CA ARG A 302 23.60 -7.69 -4.99
C ARG A 302 24.30 -6.41 -5.44
N ALA A 303 23.83 -5.76 -6.51
CA ALA A 303 24.37 -4.49 -6.96
C ALA A 303 24.20 -3.39 -5.90
N ALA A 304 23.03 -3.30 -5.26
CA ALA A 304 22.79 -2.35 -4.18
C ALA A 304 23.67 -2.63 -2.96
N ALA A 305 23.88 -3.91 -2.59
CA ALA A 305 24.78 -4.30 -1.51
C ALA A 305 26.24 -3.95 -1.82
N GLU A 306 26.70 -4.11 -3.06
CA GLU A 306 28.03 -3.70 -3.48
C GLU A 306 28.19 -2.17 -3.41
N THR A 307 27.21 -1.42 -3.91
CA THR A 307 27.20 0.06 -3.79
C THR A 307 27.23 0.49 -2.33
N ARG A 308 26.42 -0.11 -1.45
CA ARG A 308 26.45 0.17 -0.01
C ARG A 308 27.82 -0.10 0.59
N ARG A 309 28.44 -1.24 0.29
CA ARG A 309 29.80 -1.57 0.77
C ARG A 309 30.84 -0.55 0.30
N ARG A 310 30.77 -0.11 -0.97
CA ARG A 310 31.68 0.92 -1.49
C ARG A 310 31.49 2.26 -0.78
N LEU A 311 30.24 2.70 -0.59
CA LEU A 311 29.92 3.93 0.14
C LEU A 311 30.36 3.84 1.62
N GLU A 312 30.12 2.71 2.29
CA GLU A 312 30.58 2.49 3.66
C GLU A 312 32.10 2.50 3.78
N GLN A 313 32.82 1.92 2.81
CA GLN A 313 34.29 1.97 2.78
C GLN A 313 34.79 3.39 2.56
N GLN A 314 34.18 4.14 1.65
CA GLN A 314 34.50 5.54 1.40
C GLN A 314 34.26 6.38 2.67
N TYR A 315 33.07 6.28 3.26
CA TYR A 315 32.71 6.99 4.49
C TYR A 315 33.66 6.63 5.66
N ARG A 316 34.02 5.35 5.81
CA ARG A 316 35.01 4.93 6.83
C ARG A 316 36.38 5.55 6.60
N LYS A 317 36.80 5.70 5.34
CA LYS A 317 38.08 6.32 4.98
C LYS A 317 38.06 7.81 5.29
N GLU A 318 37.04 8.53 4.81
CA GLU A 318 36.83 9.96 5.09
C GLU A 318 36.81 10.22 6.60
N ARG A 319 35.97 9.47 7.34
CA ARG A 319 35.89 9.58 8.79
C ARG A 319 37.22 9.30 9.51
N ALA A 320 38.05 8.37 9.01
CA ALA A 320 39.36 8.11 9.57
C ALA A 320 40.38 9.25 9.29
N GLU A 321 40.28 9.88 8.11
CA GLU A 321 41.06 11.06 7.75
C GLU A 321 40.68 12.26 8.63
N ASP A 322 39.38 12.47 8.84
CA ASP A 322 38.84 13.49 9.73
C ASP A 322 39.24 13.25 11.18
N GLU A 323 39.14 12.01 11.67
CA GLU A 323 39.56 11.68 13.03
C GLU A 323 41.08 11.92 13.21
N ALA A 324 41.89 11.61 12.20
CA ALA A 324 43.32 11.92 12.22
C ALA A 324 43.58 13.43 12.19
N SER A 325 42.85 14.19 11.37
CA SER A 325 42.89 15.66 11.33
C SER A 325 42.55 16.26 12.70
N CYS A 326 41.49 15.74 13.30
CA CYS A 326 41.02 16.09 14.63
C CYS A 326 42.12 15.94 15.69
N ARG A 327 42.73 14.76 15.74
CA ARG A 327 43.83 14.46 16.69
C ARG A 327 45.07 15.33 16.45
N ARG A 328 45.42 15.63 15.19
CA ARG A 328 46.56 16.52 14.87
C ARG A 328 46.31 17.96 15.32
N SER A 329 45.07 18.44 15.21
CA SER A 329 44.71 19.80 15.61
C SER A 329 44.63 19.98 17.13
N ALA A 330 44.44 18.87 17.87
CA ALA A 330 44.32 18.86 19.32
C ALA A 330 45.66 19.14 20.02
N ARG A 331 45.76 20.29 20.66
CA ARG A 331 46.92 20.62 21.51
C ARG A 331 46.79 19.97 22.88
N ARG A 332 47.88 19.40 23.39
CA ARG A 332 47.96 18.93 24.77
C ARG A 332 48.18 20.12 25.71
N ASP A 333 47.34 20.26 26.73
CA ASP A 333 47.60 21.20 27.83
C ASP A 333 48.10 20.40 29.06
N PRO A 334 49.34 20.61 29.52
CA PRO A 334 49.87 19.89 30.69
C PRO A 334 49.14 20.20 31.99
N ARG A 335 48.35 21.29 32.06
CA ARG A 335 47.55 21.66 33.24
C ARG A 335 46.21 20.94 33.30
N ALA A 336 45.76 20.36 32.19
CA ALA A 336 44.52 19.60 32.14
C ALA A 336 44.75 18.25 32.83
N VAL A 337 43.96 17.96 33.87
CA VAL A 337 44.00 16.68 34.60
C VAL A 337 43.52 15.54 33.71
N ARG A 338 42.53 15.83 32.87
CA ARG A 338 42.01 14.90 31.87
C ARG A 338 41.82 15.68 30.57
N GLN A 339 42.24 15.08 29.48
CA GLN A 339 42.01 15.62 28.15
C GLN A 339 41.71 14.47 27.19
N LYS A 340 40.73 14.68 26.31
CA LYS A 340 40.51 13.79 25.17
C LYS A 340 39.94 14.56 24.00
N THR A 341 40.33 14.14 22.80
CA THR A 341 39.76 14.62 21.55
C THR A 341 39.03 13.47 20.87
N ALA A 342 37.87 13.76 20.30
CA ALA A 342 37.08 12.82 19.52
C ALA A 342 36.42 13.53 18.34
N LEU A 343 36.29 12.81 17.24
CA LEU A 343 35.35 13.15 16.17
C LEU A 343 33.98 12.63 16.58
N VAL A 344 32.96 13.49 16.54
CA VAL A 344 31.59 13.15 16.95
C VAL A 344 30.61 13.68 15.91
N THR A 345 29.56 12.92 15.65
CA THR A 345 28.50 13.29 14.70
C THR A 345 27.41 14.05 15.45
N THR A 346 27.02 15.22 14.96
CA THR A 346 25.91 15.99 15.53
C THR A 346 24.57 15.37 15.15
N GLY A 347 23.56 15.52 16.00
CA GLY A 347 22.20 15.05 15.70
C GLY A 347 21.37 16.09 14.96
N GLU A 348 20.12 15.73 14.67
CA GLU A 348 19.10 16.66 14.15
C GLU A 348 18.93 17.87 15.10
N GLY A 349 18.86 19.08 14.53
CA GLY A 349 18.85 20.36 15.25
C GLY A 349 20.21 20.93 15.65
N GLY A 350 21.30 20.16 15.49
CA GLY A 350 22.66 20.59 15.84
C GLY A 350 22.90 20.69 17.36
N GLY A 351 24.15 20.60 17.77
CA GLY A 351 24.56 20.78 19.16
C GLY A 351 24.72 19.52 20.01
N TYR A 352 25.19 19.74 21.23
CA TYR A 352 25.46 18.71 22.24
C TYR A 352 25.27 19.27 23.65
N SER A 353 25.05 18.39 24.63
CA SER A 353 24.85 18.79 26.03
C SER A 353 26.02 18.40 26.93
N ILE A 354 26.16 19.11 28.04
CA ILE A 354 27.17 18.93 29.07
C ILE A 354 26.46 18.88 30.41
N SER A 355 26.43 17.72 31.05
CA SER A 355 25.67 17.50 32.29
C SER A 355 26.18 16.29 33.07
N ASP A 356 25.69 16.11 34.30
CA ASP A 356 25.78 14.82 35.00
C ASP A 356 24.89 13.78 34.30
N GLU A 357 25.20 12.49 34.44
CA GLU A 357 24.36 11.40 33.92
C GLU A 357 22.91 11.51 34.41
N GLY A 358 21.94 11.44 33.49
CA GLY A 358 20.53 11.68 33.79
C GLY A 358 20.13 13.15 33.96
N GLY A 359 21.02 14.10 33.68
CA GLY A 359 20.68 15.50 33.48
C GLY A 359 19.71 15.66 32.32
N GLY A 360 18.70 16.52 32.46
CA GLY A 360 17.69 16.76 31.42
C GLY A 360 18.29 17.29 30.11
N ALA A 361 17.45 17.47 29.10
CA ALA A 361 17.85 17.93 27.76
C ALA A 361 18.56 19.30 27.73
N GLY A 362 18.60 20.02 28.86
CA GLY A 362 19.16 21.35 28.99
C GLY A 362 18.35 22.42 28.26
N PRO A 363 18.78 23.68 28.28
CA PRO A 363 18.00 24.80 27.76
C PRO A 363 18.24 25.02 26.26
N PHE A 364 17.88 24.04 25.42
CA PHE A 364 18.17 24.05 23.98
C PHE A 364 17.70 25.31 23.25
N GLY A 365 16.43 25.72 23.43
CA GLY A 365 15.90 26.94 22.82
C GLY A 365 16.68 28.20 23.20
N LYS A 366 17.12 28.29 24.46
CA LYS A 366 17.95 29.40 24.91
C LYS A 366 19.35 29.36 24.30
N ALA A 367 19.93 28.19 24.05
CA ALA A 367 21.23 28.07 23.40
C ALA A 367 21.19 28.56 21.95
N ILE A 368 20.06 28.37 21.27
CA ILE A 368 19.77 28.97 19.95
C ILE A 368 19.72 30.50 20.09
N ASP A 369 18.93 31.02 21.02
CA ASP A 369 18.76 32.48 21.23
C ASP A 369 20.09 33.17 21.61
N ASP A 370 20.87 32.55 22.50
CA ASP A 370 22.18 33.03 22.95
C ASP A 370 23.28 32.79 21.89
N GLY A 371 23.00 32.00 20.87
CA GLY A 371 23.80 31.83 19.65
C GLY A 371 25.03 30.94 19.76
N LEU A 372 25.33 30.36 20.93
CA LEU A 372 26.41 29.38 21.09
C LEU A 372 26.20 28.42 22.27
N ILE A 373 26.00 28.94 23.47
CA ILE A 373 25.87 28.11 24.67
C ILE A 373 24.88 28.74 25.64
N ALA A 374 24.01 27.91 26.19
CA ALA A 374 23.18 28.27 27.33
C ALA A 374 23.24 27.16 28.38
N ALA A 375 23.05 27.55 29.64
CA ALA A 375 22.97 26.62 30.74
C ALA A 375 21.75 26.89 31.61
N ASP A 376 21.19 25.80 32.14
CA ASP A 376 20.41 25.84 33.37
C ASP A 376 21.34 25.48 34.55
N ARG A 377 20.80 25.15 35.72
CA ARG A 377 21.66 24.81 36.87
C ARG A 377 22.38 23.47 36.72
N ILE A 378 21.86 22.51 35.96
CA ILE A 378 22.35 21.12 35.96
C ILE A 378 22.94 20.68 34.62
N ALA A 379 22.71 21.45 33.55
CA ALA A 379 23.13 21.15 32.20
C ALA A 379 23.45 22.41 31.41
N ALA A 380 24.43 22.30 30.50
CA ALA A 380 24.67 23.26 29.44
C ALA A 380 24.41 22.61 28.08
N VAL A 381 23.94 23.40 27.12
CA VAL A 381 23.77 23.00 25.72
C VAL A 381 24.64 23.92 24.88
N VAL A 382 25.40 23.32 23.97
CA VAL A 382 26.26 24.01 23.01
C VAL A 382 25.70 23.79 21.62
N MET A 383 25.51 24.86 20.86
CA MET A 383 25.10 24.83 19.46
C MET A 383 26.31 24.67 18.54
N THR A 384 26.12 23.89 17.48
CA THR A 384 27.07 23.73 16.37
C THR A 384 26.63 24.57 15.18
N GLY A 385 27.49 24.74 14.18
CA GLY A 385 27.14 25.28 12.87
C GLY A 385 26.59 24.20 11.94
N VAL A 386 27.05 22.97 12.11
CA VAL A 386 26.62 21.83 11.28
C VAL A 386 25.59 20.94 11.98
N GLU A 387 24.75 20.30 11.17
CA GLU A 387 23.71 19.35 11.58
C GLU A 387 23.90 18.03 10.84
N ASN A 388 23.79 16.89 11.55
CA ASN A 388 24.04 15.56 10.99
C ASN A 388 25.43 15.41 10.35
N ASP A 389 26.42 16.14 10.89
CA ASP A 389 27.79 16.17 10.37
C ASP A 389 28.82 16.02 11.51
N ASP A 390 30.06 15.72 11.14
CA ASP A 390 31.14 15.45 12.07
C ASP A 390 31.80 16.74 12.55
N ILE A 391 31.98 16.84 13.87
CA ILE A 391 32.73 17.92 14.52
C ILE A 391 33.86 17.38 15.37
N CYS A 392 34.87 18.22 15.55
CA CYS A 392 36.02 17.93 16.39
C CYS A 392 35.84 18.48 17.80
N ILE A 393 35.59 17.61 18.78
CA ILE A 393 35.51 18.03 20.18
C ILE A 393 36.77 17.63 20.93
N THR A 394 37.44 18.61 21.51
CA THR A 394 38.43 18.41 22.58
C THR A 394 37.82 18.81 23.91
N VAL A 395 37.83 17.90 24.88
CA VAL A 395 37.41 18.21 26.25
C VAL A 395 38.62 18.26 27.18
N ARG A 396 38.59 19.19 28.15
CA ARG A 396 39.61 19.34 29.18
C ARG A 396 38.98 19.58 30.54
N ALA A 397 39.48 18.84 31.52
CA ALA A 397 39.11 18.98 32.93
C ALA A 397 40.26 19.59 33.70
N TYR A 398 40.01 20.66 34.45
CA TYR A 398 41.00 21.33 35.28
C TYR A 398 40.59 21.36 36.75
N ARG A 399 41.57 21.51 37.64
CA ARG A 399 41.34 21.75 39.08
C ARG A 399 41.31 23.23 39.45
N THR A 400 41.75 24.10 38.53
CA THR A 400 41.81 25.55 38.69
C THR A 400 41.45 26.20 37.35
N THR A 401 41.08 27.48 37.37
CA THR A 401 40.75 28.23 36.16
C THR A 401 41.93 28.24 35.16
N PRO A 402 41.74 27.76 33.92
CA PRO A 402 42.75 27.86 32.87
C PRO A 402 42.80 29.29 32.29
N PRO A 403 43.96 29.77 31.79
CA PRO A 403 44.07 31.05 31.11
C PRO A 403 43.16 31.14 29.88
N LEU A 404 42.69 32.34 29.60
CA LEU A 404 41.81 32.62 28.47
C LEU A 404 42.63 32.80 27.18
N ASP A 405 42.40 31.97 26.18
CA ASP A 405 42.94 32.10 24.81
C ASP A 405 41.82 32.54 23.85
N LEU A 406 41.92 33.75 23.30
CA LEU A 406 40.93 34.31 22.37
C LEU A 406 41.43 34.43 20.92
N GLU A 407 42.73 34.34 20.70
CA GLU A 407 43.33 34.67 19.40
C GLU A 407 42.94 33.64 18.33
N ARG A 408 42.85 32.37 18.72
CA ARG A 408 42.70 31.23 17.79
C ARG A 408 41.26 30.74 17.59
N TRP A 409 40.31 31.40 18.23
CA TRP A 409 38.94 30.96 18.31
C TRP A 409 38.01 32.03 17.75
N ASP A 410 36.98 31.64 17.03
CA ASP A 410 36.02 32.58 16.45
C ASP A 410 34.98 33.00 17.49
N ARG A 411 34.58 32.05 18.34
CA ARG A 411 33.60 32.27 19.40
C ARG A 411 34.10 31.65 20.71
N VAL A 412 33.95 32.38 21.81
CA VAL A 412 34.31 31.90 23.15
C VAL A 412 33.25 32.38 24.14
N ALA A 413 32.62 31.44 24.84
CA ALA A 413 31.60 31.73 25.84
C ALA A 413 31.73 30.80 27.05
N GLU A 414 31.27 31.27 28.20
CA GLU A 414 31.42 30.58 29.48
C GLU A 414 30.12 30.65 30.30
N VAL A 415 29.68 29.51 30.82
CA VAL A 415 28.49 29.35 31.67
C VAL A 415 28.82 28.58 32.94
N GLY A 416 27.94 28.60 33.94
CA GLY A 416 28.10 27.79 35.15
C GLY A 416 27.08 26.66 35.22
N ILE A 417 27.49 25.53 35.79
CA ILE A 417 26.64 24.38 36.08
C ILE A 417 26.98 23.81 37.47
N ASP A 418 26.01 23.18 38.11
CA ASP A 418 26.14 22.42 39.34
C ASP A 418 26.20 20.92 39.03
N SER A 419 27.24 20.26 39.49
CA SER A 419 27.41 18.81 39.40
C SER A 419 27.30 18.18 40.79
N SER A 420 26.09 17.70 41.10
CA SER A 420 25.84 17.03 42.39
C SER A 420 26.56 15.69 42.51
N ARG A 421 26.83 15.02 41.38
CA ARG A 421 27.49 13.70 41.36
C ARG A 421 28.98 13.78 41.06
N GLY A 422 29.48 14.94 40.64
CA GLY A 422 30.85 15.08 40.20
C GLY A 422 31.14 14.19 38.98
N ALA A 423 30.19 14.05 38.05
CA ALA A 423 30.24 13.10 36.94
C ALA A 423 29.93 13.74 35.58
N VAL A 424 30.20 15.04 35.41
CA VAL A 424 29.85 15.79 34.19
C VAL A 424 30.53 15.18 32.97
N ARG A 425 29.76 15.00 31.90
CA ARG A 425 30.20 14.48 30.59
C ARG A 425 29.57 15.28 29.46
N VAL A 426 30.11 15.10 28.26
CA VAL A 426 29.47 15.54 27.01
C VAL A 426 28.55 14.43 26.52
N PHE A 427 27.33 14.79 26.15
CA PHE A 427 26.32 13.90 25.57
C PHE A 427 25.91 14.40 24.18
N MET A 428 25.81 13.48 23.24
CA MET A 428 25.30 13.74 21.89
C MET A 428 23.83 13.28 21.82
N PRO A 429 22.93 14.00 21.13
CA PRO A 429 21.51 13.66 21.10
C PRO A 429 21.16 12.29 20.48
N MET A 430 21.95 11.83 19.51
CA MET A 430 21.59 10.70 18.64
C MET A 430 22.50 9.48 18.76
N ASP A 431 23.64 9.60 19.46
CA ASP A 431 24.67 8.56 19.51
C ASP A 431 24.90 8.05 20.94
N ALA A 432 25.41 6.81 21.04
CA ALA A 432 26.02 6.34 22.27
C ALA A 432 27.10 7.36 22.69
N PRO A 433 27.12 7.81 23.96
CA PRO A 433 27.96 8.92 24.37
C PRO A 433 29.39 8.65 23.95
N PRO A 434 30.05 9.60 23.26
CA PRO A 434 31.43 9.43 22.87
C PRO A 434 32.23 9.10 24.14
N LYS A 435 33.26 8.24 24.03
CA LYS A 435 34.06 7.79 25.18
C LYS A 435 34.94 8.92 25.75
N LEU A 436 34.35 10.06 26.09
CA LEU A 436 34.99 11.23 26.67
C LEU A 436 35.09 11.08 28.20
N PRO A 437 36.15 11.62 28.83
CA PRO A 437 36.34 11.52 30.26
C PRO A 437 35.31 12.34 31.05
N ILE A 438 35.14 12.00 32.32
CA ILE A 438 34.43 12.85 33.29
C ILE A 438 35.20 14.17 33.48
N LEU A 439 34.49 15.30 33.41
CA LEU A 439 35.07 16.65 33.33
C LEU A 439 35.17 17.40 34.66
N THR A 440 34.60 16.85 35.72
CA THR A 440 34.59 17.33 37.11
C THR A 440 35.83 16.84 37.87
N ALA A 441 37.01 17.40 37.56
CA ALA A 441 38.28 16.96 38.15
C ALA A 441 38.42 17.20 39.67
N ALA A 442 37.52 18.00 40.27
CA ALA A 442 37.49 18.31 41.70
C ALA A 442 36.35 17.61 42.47
N GLY A 443 35.62 16.67 41.84
CA GLY A 443 34.49 15.96 42.45
C GLY A 443 33.16 16.73 42.35
N PRO A 444 32.17 16.45 43.20
CA PRO A 444 30.91 17.22 43.23
C PRO A 444 31.13 18.71 43.54
N GLY A 445 30.34 19.59 42.92
CA GLY A 445 30.40 21.03 43.17
C GLY A 445 29.94 21.88 41.98
N THR A 446 30.17 23.18 42.07
CA THR A 446 29.85 24.14 40.99
C THR A 446 31.05 24.33 40.08
N TYR A 447 30.78 24.32 38.78
CA TYR A 447 31.77 24.35 37.72
C TYR A 447 31.45 25.45 36.71
N ARG A 448 32.49 25.97 36.08
CA ARG A 448 32.42 26.79 34.88
C ARG A 448 32.74 25.91 33.69
N VAL A 449 31.92 26.06 32.66
CA VAL A 449 32.08 25.42 31.35
C VAL A 449 32.40 26.52 30.36
N ARG A 450 33.63 26.53 29.86
CA ARG A 450 34.07 27.43 28.80
C ARG A 450 34.14 26.66 27.49
N VAL A 451 33.50 27.20 26.47
CA VAL A 451 33.50 26.61 25.13
C VAL A 451 34.16 27.58 24.18
N HIS A 452 35.14 27.07 23.45
CA HIS A 452 35.75 27.76 22.34
C HIS A 452 35.38 27.05 21.05
N VAL A 453 34.98 27.82 20.04
CA VAL A 453 34.59 27.30 18.73
C VAL A 453 35.33 28.06 17.64
N ARG A 454 35.76 27.33 16.61
CA ARG A 454 36.28 27.90 15.37
C ARG A 454 35.77 27.10 14.17
N ASN A 455 35.83 27.72 12.99
CA ASN A 455 35.38 27.16 11.71
C ASN A 455 33.86 26.91 11.63
N ARG A 456 33.08 27.33 12.62
CA ARG A 456 31.63 27.06 12.69
C ARG A 456 30.89 27.46 11.41
N ASP A 457 31.06 28.72 11.00
CA ASP A 457 30.37 29.26 9.83
C ASP A 457 30.96 28.71 8.51
N ALA A 458 32.20 28.23 8.53
CA ALA A 458 32.89 27.71 7.35
C ALA A 458 32.63 26.20 7.13
N ALA A 459 32.27 25.46 8.17
CA ALA A 459 32.01 24.03 8.14
C ALA A 459 30.73 23.66 7.36
N GLU A 460 29.81 24.61 7.17
CA GLU A 460 28.64 24.43 6.30
C GLU A 460 28.99 24.37 4.80
N LEU A 461 30.20 24.76 4.42
CA LEU A 461 30.65 24.74 3.03
C LEU A 461 31.10 23.32 2.63
N PRO A 462 30.85 22.87 1.39
CA PRO A 462 31.20 21.51 0.94
C PRO A 462 32.67 21.10 1.12
N ASP A 463 33.60 22.08 1.04
CA ASP A 463 35.04 21.88 1.27
C ASP A 463 35.53 22.68 2.50
N GLY A 464 34.61 22.96 3.42
CA GLY A 464 34.85 23.70 4.64
C GLY A 464 35.79 22.95 5.60
N PRO A 465 36.57 23.66 6.43
CA PRO A 465 37.33 23.00 7.48
C PRO A 465 36.37 22.48 8.56
N LEU A 466 36.70 21.34 9.17
CA LEU A 466 35.96 20.78 10.30
C LEU A 466 35.73 21.82 11.41
N GLU A 467 34.49 21.93 11.87
CA GLU A 467 34.14 22.71 13.05
C GLU A 467 34.87 22.12 14.26
N THR A 468 35.60 22.98 14.98
CA THR A 468 36.42 22.54 16.12
C THR A 468 35.92 23.19 17.39
N HIS A 469 35.67 22.37 18.40
CA HIS A 469 35.27 22.77 19.74
C HIS A 469 36.36 22.41 20.76
N LEU A 470 36.62 23.33 21.69
CA LEU A 470 37.33 23.06 22.93
C LEU A 470 36.40 23.34 24.10
N VAL A 471 36.10 22.31 24.89
CA VAL A 471 35.28 22.40 26.09
C VAL A 471 36.19 22.28 27.30
N GLU A 472 36.30 23.35 28.08
CA GLU A 472 37.08 23.39 29.31
C GLU A 472 36.14 23.46 30.51
N VAL A 473 36.34 22.57 31.47
CA VAL A 473 35.55 22.52 32.71
C VAL A 473 36.47 22.67 33.91
N PHE A 474 36.16 23.63 34.79
CA PHE A 474 36.97 23.96 35.96
C PHE A 474 36.09 24.47 37.11
N PRO A 475 36.51 24.34 38.39
CA PRO A 475 35.72 24.81 39.52
C PRO A 475 35.45 26.32 39.46
N GLY A 476 34.23 26.72 39.80
CA GLY A 476 33.86 28.13 39.93
C GLY A 476 32.38 28.31 40.26
N THR A 477 32.05 29.39 40.98
CA THR A 477 30.73 29.56 41.63
C THR A 477 29.74 30.41 40.83
N SER A 478 30.19 31.08 39.77
CA SER A 478 29.32 31.92 38.94
C SER A 478 28.44 31.07 38.02
N THR A 479 27.16 31.40 37.93
CA THR A 479 26.20 30.82 36.97
C THR A 479 25.98 31.71 35.74
N ARG A 480 26.56 32.92 35.72
CA ARG A 480 26.33 33.91 34.67
C ARG A 480 26.94 33.48 33.33
N LEU A 481 26.21 33.68 32.24
CA LEU A 481 26.75 33.61 30.87
C LEU A 481 27.72 34.78 30.64
N VAL A 482 28.93 34.47 30.20
CA VAL A 482 29.95 35.44 29.81
C VAL A 482 30.38 35.12 28.39
N VAL A 483 30.16 36.06 27.46
CA VAL A 483 30.65 35.96 26.08
C VAL A 483 31.97 36.72 26.00
N HIS A 484 33.07 36.00 25.75
CA HIS A 484 34.40 36.59 25.64
C HIS A 484 34.74 37.01 24.21
N LYS A 485 34.24 36.28 23.21
CA LYS A 485 34.44 36.58 21.78
C LYS A 485 33.29 36.03 20.95
N ASN A 486 32.87 36.77 19.93
CA ASN A 486 31.88 36.33 18.95
C ASN A 486 32.12 37.03 17.61
N THR A 487 33.00 36.48 16.76
CA THR A 487 33.37 37.08 15.46
C THR A 487 32.67 36.46 14.25
N GLY A 488 31.67 35.60 14.44
CA GLY A 488 30.93 34.95 13.35
C GLY A 488 29.74 35.79 12.84
N ARG A 489 29.20 35.41 11.67
CA ARG A 489 27.93 35.99 11.19
C ARG A 489 26.81 35.61 12.16
N ARG A 490 25.93 36.57 12.44
CA ARG A 490 24.68 36.33 13.18
C ARG A 490 23.69 35.58 12.32
#